data_AF-A0A822IRK7-F1
#
_entry.id   AF-A0A822IRK7-F1
#
_cell.length_a   1.000
_cell.length_b   1.000
_cell.length_c   1.000
_cell.angle_alpha   90.00
_cell.angle_beta   90.00
_cell.angle_gamma   90.00
#
_symmetry.space_group_name_H-M   'P 1'
#
loop_
_entity.id
_entity.type
_entity.pdbx_description
1 polymer ?
#
loop_
_entity_poly.entity_id
_entity_poly.type
_entity_poly.pdbx_seq_one_letter_code
_entity_poly.pdbx_strand_id
1 'polypeptide(L)'
;MEYILNILDFLARIILVSIMFVIFFKLRKMDKEILKSFIYLRFYKIRDAMNIVMISSPFFLASSVLEYPGFIQRYGESQIHFIQDISLILFQTAVIYFLVIVYRAMN
;
A
#
# COMPACT_ATOMS: atom_id res chain seq x y z
N MET A 1 2.17 29.63 -3.06
CA MET A 1 0.86 29.03 -3.42
C MET A 1 1.01 27.52 -3.66
N GLU A 2 2.05 27.07 -4.37
CA GLU A 2 2.41 25.65 -4.53
C GLU A 2 2.54 24.87 -3.22
N TYR A 3 3.16 25.45 -2.19
CA TYR A 3 3.34 24.77 -0.90
C TYR A 3 2.01 24.39 -0.22
N ILE A 4 1.00 25.25 -0.34
CA ILE A 4 -0.33 25.02 0.25
C ILE A 4 -1.09 23.96 -0.57
N LEU A 5 -0.96 23.99 -1.89
CA LEU A 5 -1.54 22.98 -2.79
C LEU A 5 -0.91 21.60 -2.55
N ASN A 6 0.40 21.52 -2.33
CA ASN A 6 1.09 20.27 -2.03
C ASN A 6 0.68 19.68 -0.66
N ILE A 7 0.47 20.53 0.35
CA ILE A 7 -0.04 20.10 1.66
C ILE A 7 -1.49 19.57 1.53
N LEU A 8 -2.32 20.22 0.72
CA LEU A 8 -3.68 19.77 0.45
C LEU A 8 -3.71 18.45 -0.33
N ASP A 9 -2.86 18.28 -1.35
CA ASP A 9 -2.72 17.03 -2.10
C ASP A 9 -2.25 15.89 -1.19
N PHE A 10 -1.30 16.18 -0.30
CA PHE A 10 -0.81 15.25 0.69
C PHE A 10 -1.91 14.78 1.67
N LEU A 11 -2.68 15.71 2.21
CA LEU A 11 -3.82 15.41 3.08
C LEU A 11 -4.88 14.60 2.34
N ALA A 12 -5.16 14.92 1.07
CA ALA A 12 -6.09 14.18 0.24
C ALA A 12 -5.64 12.72 0.03
N ARG A 13 -4.34 12.48 -0.22
CA ARG A 13 -3.79 11.13 -0.36
C ARG A 13 -3.89 10.31 0.93
N ILE A 14 -3.60 10.91 2.10
CA ILE A 14 -3.75 10.24 3.40
C ILE A 14 -5.21 9.89 3.67
N ILE A 15 -6.14 10.81 3.40
CA ILE A 15 -7.57 10.59 3.60
C ILE A 15 -8.07 9.48 2.66
N LEU A 16 -7.67 9.51 1.39
CA LEU A 16 -8.02 8.50 0.41
C LEU A 16 -7.56 7.09 0.85
N VAL A 17 -6.30 6.96 1.28
CA VAL A 17 -5.74 5.70 1.79
C VAL A 17 -6.50 5.23 3.02
N SER A 18 -6.79 6.14 3.96
CA SER A 18 -7.50 5.81 5.19
C SER A 18 -8.92 5.33 4.90
N ILE A 19 -9.62 5.96 3.94
CA ILE A 19 -10.95 5.55 3.48
C ILE A 19 -10.88 4.17 2.82
N MET A 20 -9.91 3.93 1.93
CA MET A 20 -9.70 2.62 1.30
C MET A 20 -9.47 1.52 2.36
N PHE A 21 -8.69 1.83 3.40
CA PHE A 21 -8.43 0.93 4.51
C PHE A 21 -9.71 0.60 5.31
N VAL A 22 -10.53 1.60 5.62
CA VAL A 22 -11.81 1.43 6.35
C VAL A 22 -12.81 0.60 5.54
N ILE A 23 -12.99 0.91 4.25
CA ILE A 23 -13.91 0.16 3.38
C ILE A 23 -13.50 -1.31 3.32
N PHE A 24 -12.20 -1.59 3.15
CA PHE A 24 -11.71 -2.96 3.11
C PHE A 24 -11.92 -3.71 4.43
N PHE A 25 -11.64 -3.09 5.58
CA PHE A 25 -11.88 -3.74 6.89
C PHE A 25 -13.36 -4.07 7.10
N LYS A 26 -14.25 -3.23 6.59
CA LYS A 26 -15.69 -3.47 6.63
C LYS A 26 -16.11 -4.64 5.73
N LEU A 27 -15.58 -4.70 4.50
CA LEU A 27 -15.79 -5.84 3.57
C LEU A 27 -15.22 -7.15 4.13
N ARG A 28 -14.04 -7.11 4.77
CA ARG A 28 -13.40 -8.27 5.42
C ARG A 28 -14.25 -8.88 6.54
N LYS A 29 -15.08 -8.08 7.23
CA LYS A 29 -16.03 -8.60 8.23
C LYS A 29 -17.19 -9.35 7.58
N MET A 30 -17.67 -8.91 6.41
CA MET A 30 -18.77 -9.55 5.66
C MET A 30 -18.37 -10.91 5.09
N ASP A 31 -17.13 -11.08 4.62
CA ASP A 31 -16.68 -12.31 3.97
C ASP A 31 -16.47 -13.51 4.91
N LYS A 32 -16.51 -13.30 6.23
CA LYS A 32 -16.33 -14.40 7.21
C LYS A 32 -17.53 -15.34 7.29
N GLU A 33 -18.71 -14.94 6.82
CA GLU A 33 -19.94 -15.73 6.99
C GLU A 33 -20.31 -16.61 5.78
N ILE A 34 -19.78 -16.35 4.56
CA ILE A 34 -20.43 -16.86 3.34
C ILE A 34 -19.73 -18.04 2.63
N LEU A 35 -18.43 -18.32 2.77
CA LEU A 35 -17.76 -19.21 1.79
C LEU A 35 -17.13 -20.49 2.36
N LYS A 36 -17.77 -21.64 2.05
CA LYS A 36 -17.22 -23.00 2.13
C LYS A 36 -17.23 -23.65 0.73
N SER A 37 -16.19 -23.47 -0.09
CA SER A 37 -15.97 -24.29 -1.30
C SER A 37 -14.52 -24.22 -1.81
N PHE A 38 -14.10 -25.09 -2.74
CA PHE A 38 -12.75 -25.12 -3.32
C PHE A 38 -12.32 -23.79 -3.99
N ILE A 39 -13.29 -23.01 -4.50
CA ILE A 39 -13.10 -21.65 -4.98
C ILE A 39 -12.60 -20.75 -3.83
N TYR A 40 -13.09 -20.96 -2.61
CA TYR A 40 -12.62 -20.24 -1.41
C TYR A 40 -11.13 -20.45 -1.14
N LEU A 41 -10.55 -21.64 -1.37
CA LEU A 41 -9.11 -21.84 -1.13
C LEU A 41 -8.24 -21.01 -2.08
N ARG A 42 -8.63 -20.89 -3.36
CA ARG A 42 -7.97 -19.98 -4.32
C ARG A 42 -8.19 -18.51 -3.93
N PHE A 43 -9.42 -18.11 -3.61
CA PHE A 43 -9.74 -16.75 -3.17
C PHE A 43 -9.09 -16.37 -1.83
N TYR A 44 -8.91 -17.33 -0.92
CA TYR A 44 -8.25 -17.13 0.36
C TYR A 44 -6.77 -16.81 0.17
N LYS A 45 -6.07 -17.53 -0.73
CA LYS A 45 -4.68 -17.24 -1.09
C LYS A 45 -4.53 -15.85 -1.73
N ILE A 46 -5.44 -15.47 -2.65
CA ILE A 46 -5.44 -14.14 -3.26
C ILE A 46 -5.72 -13.06 -2.20
N ARG A 47 -6.70 -13.29 -1.32
CA ARG A 47 -7.05 -12.37 -0.22
C ARG A 47 -5.88 -12.15 0.74
N ASP A 48 -5.17 -13.21 1.10
CA ASP A 48 -4.01 -13.12 1.98
C ASP A 48 -2.84 -12.40 1.31
N ALA A 49 -2.60 -12.64 0.02
CA ALA A 49 -1.62 -11.89 -0.75
C ALA A 49 -2.00 -10.40 -0.86
N MET A 50 -3.29 -10.08 -1.02
CA MET A 50 -3.78 -8.70 -1.02
C MET A 50 -3.63 -8.04 0.36
N ASN A 51 -3.80 -8.78 1.45
CA ASN A 51 -3.51 -8.28 2.80
C ASN A 51 -2.04 -7.90 2.97
N ILE A 52 -1.11 -8.66 2.38
CA ILE A 52 0.33 -8.35 2.41
C ILE A 52 0.62 -7.03 1.69
N VAL A 53 0.06 -6.82 0.49
CA VAL A 53 0.20 -5.56 -0.25
C VAL A 53 -0.34 -4.39 0.57
N MET A 54 -1.50 -4.56 1.19
CA MET A 54 -2.11 -3.55 2.07
C MET A 54 -1.24 -3.21 3.28
N ILE A 55 -0.69 -4.20 3.97
CA ILE A 55 0.22 -3.98 5.12
C ILE A 55 1.50 -3.28 4.66
N SER A 56 1.97 -3.54 3.44
CA SER A 56 3.15 -2.89 2.88
C SER A 56 2.88 -1.50 2.29
N SER A 57 1.62 -1.13 2.05
CA SER A 57 1.24 0.17 1.45
C SER A 57 1.74 1.42 2.21
N PRO A 58 1.92 1.42 3.55
CA PRO A 58 2.54 2.54 4.25
C PRO A 58 3.97 2.82 3.80
N PHE A 59 4.73 1.83 3.29
CA PHE A 59 6.09 2.06 2.79
C PHE A 59 6.09 2.89 1.51
N PHE A 60 5.15 2.62 0.59
CA PHE A 60 4.96 3.44 -0.60
C PHE A 60 4.54 4.87 -0.27
N LEU A 61 3.69 5.03 0.75
CA LEU A 61 3.30 6.35 1.22
C LEU A 61 4.47 7.08 1.87
N ALA A 62 5.22 6.41 2.75
CA ALA A 62 6.41 6.96 3.37
C ALA A 62 7.42 7.43 2.33
N SER A 63 7.67 6.65 1.26
CA SER A 63 8.57 7.10 0.19
C SER A 63 8.05 8.35 -0.51
N SER A 64 6.74 8.46 -0.76
CA SER A 64 6.16 9.66 -1.37
C SER A 64 6.20 10.90 -0.45
N VAL A 65 6.12 10.71 0.88
CA VAL A 65 6.21 11.82 1.85
C VAL A 65 7.59 12.45 1.85
N LEU A 66 8.63 11.62 1.66
CA LEU A 66 10.02 12.07 1.72
C LEU A 66 10.42 12.97 0.55
N GLU A 67 9.66 12.99 -0.55
CA GLU A 67 9.86 13.93 -1.67
C GLU A 67 9.55 15.38 -1.30
N TYR A 68 8.95 15.62 -0.13
CA TYR A 68 8.54 16.96 0.27
C TYR A 68 9.76 17.87 0.55
N PRO A 69 9.81 19.09 -0.03
CA PRO A 69 11.00 19.95 0.01
C PRO A 69 11.52 20.27 1.42
N GLY A 70 10.62 20.38 2.39
CA GLY A 70 10.97 20.64 3.79
C GLY A 70 11.76 19.49 4.45
N PHE A 71 11.58 18.25 3.99
CA PHE A 71 12.39 17.12 4.47
C PHE A 71 13.75 17.11 3.78
N ILE A 72 13.81 17.39 2.47
CA ILE A 72 15.06 17.47 1.70
C ILE A 72 16.01 18.51 2.29
N GLN A 73 15.51 19.69 2.67
CA GLN A 73 16.31 20.70 3.34
C GLN A 73 16.85 20.28 4.71
N ARG A 74 16.13 19.41 5.43
CA ARG A 74 16.47 19.05 6.83
C ARG A 74 17.39 17.84 6.93
N TYR A 75 17.21 16.86 6.06
CA TYR A 75 17.91 15.56 6.14
C TYR A 75 18.90 15.34 5.00
N GLY A 76 18.88 16.20 3.97
CA GLY A 76 19.72 16.07 2.80
C GLY A 76 19.16 15.06 1.79
N GLU A 77 19.36 15.38 0.52
CA GLU A 77 18.78 14.64 -0.60
C GLU A 77 19.24 13.18 -0.66
N SER A 78 20.53 12.91 -0.42
CA SER A 78 21.11 11.56 -0.47
C SER A 78 20.53 10.62 0.58
N GLN A 79 20.26 11.10 1.79
CA GLN A 79 19.66 10.29 2.86
C GLN A 79 18.19 9.98 2.56
N ILE A 80 17.48 10.93 1.96
CA ILE A 80 16.09 10.76 1.56
C ILE A 80 15.95 9.71 0.46
N HIS A 81 16.73 9.82 -0.62
CA HIS A 81 16.70 8.83 -1.70
C HIS A 81 17.01 7.42 -1.18
N PHE A 82 17.98 7.29 -0.27
CA PHE A 82 18.30 6.00 0.34
C PHE A 82 17.12 5.39 1.11
N ILE A 83 16.40 6.19 1.92
CA ILE A 83 15.23 5.72 2.67
C ILE A 83 14.05 5.41 1.72
N GLN A 84 13.89 6.21 0.66
CA GLN A 84 12.88 5.98 -0.37
C GLN A 84 13.13 4.67 -1.10
N ASP A 85 14.36 4.41 -1.53
CA ASP A 85 14.74 3.18 -2.22
C ASP A 85 14.44 1.95 -1.35
N ILE A 86 14.81 1.97 -0.07
CA ILE A 86 14.50 0.88 0.87
C ILE A 86 12.98 0.68 0.99
N SER A 87 12.22 1.77 1.16
CA SER A 87 10.77 1.70 1.33
C SER A 87 10.08 1.16 0.06
N LEU A 88 10.54 1.59 -1.11
CA LEU A 88 10.04 1.12 -2.40
C LEU A 88 10.39 -0.35 -2.64
N ILE A 89 11.60 -0.80 -2.32
CA ILE A 89 11.99 -2.22 -2.43
C ILE A 89 11.06 -3.11 -1.59
N LEU A 90 10.77 -2.72 -0.35
CA LEU A 90 9.87 -3.46 0.53
C LEU A 90 8.45 -3.55 -0.04
N PHE A 91 7.92 -2.44 -0.55
CA PHE A 91 6.59 -2.40 -1.17
C PHE A 91 6.54 -3.20 -2.49
N GLN A 92 7.50 -2.99 -3.39
CA GLN A 92 7.56 -3.66 -4.68
C GLN A 92 7.67 -5.18 -4.53
N THR A 93 8.45 -5.66 -3.55
CA THR A 93 8.56 -7.09 -3.26
C THR A 93 7.20 -7.69 -2.88
N ALA A 94 6.41 -6.99 -2.05
CA ALA A 94 5.06 -7.42 -1.69
C ALA A 94 4.10 -7.45 -2.89
N VAL A 95 4.19 -6.47 -3.80
CA VAL A 95 3.39 -6.43 -5.03
C VAL A 95 3.78 -7.56 -5.99
N ILE A 96 5.06 -7.82 -6.20
CA ILE A 96 5.54 -8.93 -7.04
C ILE A 96 5.04 -10.26 -6.49
N TYR A 97 5.15 -10.48 -5.18
CA TYR A 97 4.61 -11.66 -4.53
C TYR A 97 3.11 -11.83 -4.79
N PHE A 98 2.33 -10.74 -4.64
CA PHE A 98 0.90 -10.76 -4.95
C PHE A 98 0.61 -11.14 -6.40
N LEU A 99 1.29 -10.53 -7.36
CA LEU A 99 1.12 -10.83 -8.79
C LEU A 99 1.42 -12.30 -9.10
N VAL A 100 2.47 -12.89 -8.49
CA VAL A 100 2.79 -14.31 -8.64
C VAL A 100 1.66 -15.19 -8.09
N ILE A 101 1.08 -14.85 -6.94
CA ILE A 101 -0.04 -15.60 -6.35
C ILE A 101 -1.29 -15.49 -7.23
N VAL A 102 -1.60 -14.30 -7.76
CA VAL A 102 -2.72 -14.10 -8.69
C VAL A 102 -2.54 -14.93 -9.95
N TYR A 103 -1.36 -14.87 -10.58
CA TYR A 103 -1.04 -15.65 -11.78
C TYR A 103 -1.21 -17.16 -11.55
N ARG A 104 -0.69 -17.69 -10.44
CA ARG A 104 -0.84 -19.10 -10.05
C ARG A 104 -2.27 -19.51 -9.70
N ALA A 105 -3.14 -18.56 -9.36
CA ALA A 105 -4.53 -18.83 -9.07
C ALA A 105 -5.41 -18.80 -10.33
N MET A 106 -4.98 -18.08 -11.38
CA MET A 106 -5.66 -17.98 -12.67
C MET A 106 -5.35 -19.17 -13.59
N ASN A 107 -4.12 -19.68 -13.55
CA ASN A 107 -3.73 -20.96 -14.18
C ASN A 107 -4.09 -22.14 -13.27
#